data_AF-A0A0C4E8B5-F1
#
_entry.id   AF-A0A0C4E8B5-F1
#
_cell.length_a   1.000
_cell.length_b   1.000
_cell.length_c   1.000
_cell.angle_alpha   90.00
_cell.angle_beta   90.00
_cell.angle_gamma   90.00
#
_symmetry.space_group_name_H-M   'P 1'
#
loop_
_entity.id
_entity.type
_entity.pdbx_description
1 polymer ?
#
loop_
_entity_poly.entity_id
_entity_poly.type
_entity_poly.pdbx_seq_one_letter_code
_entity_poly.pdbx_strand_id
1 'polypeptide(L)'
;MSANPASLSLVSLPQRKTPLDIPDFADRASVGRWEVQNLAQDKLPITLPWGHSRRVRLGTCLHSSRLDTENPWEEKQGPFLAVNPHRPGNIVLRRDLGPVASFQSTETSSGSNTNDHLSVGFGVGVGLPFVAHVSVKGDYDQDVMKNQDADKTSMRATLRMGTVELTRPPRLTNEAITAIKCGGIAAMEEQYGDYYVAAYQLGGDSGMLISSSSHREAQKEVYGVTVKTEALFWEESVHTEMQFETFSSGCALTLYGYDTLDRKTWEQRAQGAGQAAADLYRTSQDVAGRTQFLGARLDRVVKEMDLKDGDMLSLEQCDELTRRGVVVEVVLRPVRMLREVLEHMLDDKTN
;
A
#
# COMPACT_ATOMS: atom_id res chain seq x y z
N MET A 1 35.42 49.32 -42.19
CA MET A 1 35.19 48.30 -43.24
C MET A 1 35.69 46.97 -42.67
N SER A 2 34.88 46.31 -41.84
CA SER A 2 33.76 45.42 -42.17
C SER A 2 34.21 44.13 -42.86
N ALA A 3 34.36 43.07 -42.06
CA ALA A 3 34.25 41.69 -42.52
C ALA A 3 33.49 40.90 -41.43
N ASN A 4 32.24 40.58 -41.74
CA ASN A 4 31.33 39.67 -41.03
C ASN A 4 31.89 38.24 -40.99
N PRO A 5 31.73 37.50 -39.87
CA PRO A 5 31.62 36.06 -39.89
C PRO A 5 30.16 35.61 -39.83
N ALA A 6 29.90 34.53 -40.57
CA ALA A 6 28.61 33.95 -40.92
C ALA A 6 27.63 33.72 -39.76
N SER A 7 26.37 34.06 -40.04
CA SER A 7 25.17 33.69 -39.30
C SER A 7 24.87 32.19 -39.46
N LEU A 8 24.96 31.43 -38.38
CA LEU A 8 24.32 30.12 -38.24
C LEU A 8 22.92 30.34 -37.62
N SER A 9 21.89 30.04 -38.39
CA SER A 9 20.49 30.09 -37.97
C SER A 9 20.21 29.01 -36.92
N LEU A 10 19.93 29.44 -35.68
CA LEU A 10 19.35 28.60 -34.63
C LEU A 10 17.93 28.21 -35.03
N VAL A 11 17.74 26.92 -35.32
CA VAL A 11 16.42 26.30 -35.41
C VAL A 11 15.80 26.35 -34.01
N SER A 12 14.70 27.09 -33.88
CA SER A 12 13.92 27.21 -32.65
C SER A 12 13.32 25.85 -32.27
N LEU A 13 13.77 25.29 -31.15
CA LEU A 13 13.07 24.18 -30.50
C LEU A 13 11.76 24.70 -29.89
N PRO A 14 10.62 24.00 -30.06
CA PRO A 14 9.34 24.46 -29.54
C PRO A 14 9.38 24.51 -28.01
N GLN A 15 8.93 25.63 -27.46
CA GLN A 15 8.77 25.86 -26.03
C GLN A 15 7.95 24.73 -25.40
N ARG A 16 8.50 24.11 -24.35
CA ARG A 16 7.78 23.15 -23.51
C ARG A 16 6.49 23.80 -23.01
N LYS A 17 5.40 23.06 -23.22
CA LYS A 17 4.08 23.31 -22.64
C LYS A 17 4.23 23.63 -21.14
N THR A 18 3.44 24.60 -20.72
CA THR A 18 3.16 25.03 -19.35
C THR A 18 3.18 23.89 -18.33
N PRO A 19 3.65 24.13 -17.09
CA PRO A 19 3.49 23.15 -16.01
C PRO A 19 2.01 22.84 -15.86
N LEU A 20 1.64 21.56 -15.75
CA LEU A 20 0.34 21.20 -15.23
C LEU A 20 0.26 21.79 -13.80
N ASP A 21 -0.72 22.65 -13.57
CA ASP A 21 -1.10 23.06 -12.22
C ASP A 21 -1.49 21.80 -11.44
N ILE A 22 -0.60 21.38 -10.53
CA ILE A 22 -0.84 20.30 -9.58
C ILE A 22 -1.64 20.93 -8.44
N PRO A 23 -2.84 20.42 -8.12
CA PRO A 23 -3.70 21.05 -7.12
C PRO A 23 -3.22 20.83 -5.68
N ASP A 24 -3.71 21.72 -4.81
CA ASP A 24 -3.23 22.04 -3.46
C ASP A 24 -3.61 21.00 -2.37
N PHE A 25 -2.94 21.04 -1.22
CA PHE A 25 -2.84 20.07 -0.11
C PHE A 25 -4.07 19.25 0.36
N ALA A 26 -5.32 19.71 0.18
CA ALA A 26 -6.52 18.87 0.43
C ALA A 26 -6.75 17.82 -0.67
N ASP A 27 -6.03 17.97 -1.79
CA ASP A 27 -6.38 17.37 -3.05
C ASP A 27 -5.67 16.04 -3.33
N ARG A 28 -5.02 15.40 -2.35
CA ARG A 28 -4.37 14.08 -2.56
C ARG A 28 -4.95 12.93 -1.75
N ALA A 29 -5.44 13.19 -0.55
CA ALA A 29 -6.44 12.30 0.07
C ALA A 29 -7.72 12.29 -0.77
N SER A 30 -8.03 13.38 -1.48
CA SER A 30 -9.05 13.35 -2.54
C SER A 30 -8.57 12.52 -3.73
N VAL A 31 -7.31 12.62 -4.22
CA VAL A 31 -6.82 11.82 -5.36
C VAL A 31 -6.87 10.32 -5.10
N GLY A 32 -6.44 9.83 -3.94
CA GLY A 32 -6.49 8.40 -3.67
C GLY A 32 -7.89 7.84 -3.52
N ARG A 33 -8.77 8.62 -2.89
CA ARG A 33 -10.21 8.36 -2.85
C ARG A 33 -10.83 8.42 -4.25
N TRP A 34 -10.46 9.41 -5.05
CA TRP A 34 -10.92 9.67 -6.41
C TRP A 34 -10.50 8.55 -7.35
N GLU A 35 -9.29 8.03 -7.23
CA GLU A 35 -8.82 6.88 -8.01
C GLU A 35 -9.66 5.63 -7.73
N VAL A 36 -9.91 5.30 -6.46
CA VAL A 36 -10.75 4.15 -6.10
C VAL A 36 -12.19 4.36 -6.56
N GLN A 37 -12.73 5.57 -6.39
CA GLN A 37 -14.09 5.90 -6.85
C GLN A 37 -14.21 5.82 -8.38
N ASN A 38 -13.21 6.27 -9.14
CA ASN A 38 -13.21 6.18 -10.61
C ASN A 38 -13.12 4.73 -11.07
N LEU A 39 -12.23 3.93 -10.47
CA LEU A 39 -12.15 2.50 -10.75
C LEU A 39 -13.50 1.81 -10.45
N ALA A 40 -14.17 2.20 -9.36
CA ALA A 40 -15.50 1.70 -9.01
C ALA A 40 -16.61 2.15 -9.98
N GLN A 41 -16.54 3.37 -10.49
CA GLN A 41 -17.46 3.91 -11.50
C GLN A 41 -17.30 3.16 -12.84
N ASP A 42 -16.05 2.94 -13.26
CA ASP A 42 -15.70 2.24 -14.48
C ASP A 42 -15.81 0.71 -14.36
N LYS A 43 -16.16 0.21 -13.17
CA LYS A 43 -16.28 -1.22 -12.84
C LYS A 43 -15.00 -1.99 -13.18
N LEU A 44 -13.87 -1.43 -12.79
CA LEU A 44 -12.55 -2.01 -12.92
C LEU A 44 -12.11 -2.66 -11.60
N PRO A 45 -11.20 -3.66 -11.63
CA PRO A 45 -10.61 -4.21 -10.42
C PRO A 45 -9.95 -3.14 -9.55
N ILE A 46 -10.06 -3.30 -8.24
CA ILE A 46 -9.52 -2.36 -7.25
C ILE A 46 -8.57 -3.13 -6.33
N THR A 47 -7.36 -2.61 -6.15
CA THR A 47 -6.42 -3.13 -5.14
C THR A 47 -6.40 -2.17 -3.98
N LEU A 48 -6.65 -2.66 -2.77
CA LEU A 48 -6.62 -1.85 -1.56
C LEU A 48 -5.47 -2.31 -0.66
N PRO A 49 -4.71 -1.38 -0.06
CA PRO A 49 -3.78 -1.74 0.99
C PRO A 49 -4.56 -2.32 2.16
N TRP A 50 -4.06 -3.42 2.70
CA TRP A 50 -4.73 -4.15 3.76
C TRP A 50 -3.80 -4.31 4.96
N GLY A 51 -4.41 -4.58 6.10
CA GLY A 51 -3.68 -4.87 7.31
C GLY A 51 -4.57 -5.60 8.32
N HIS A 52 -4.12 -5.57 9.56
CA HIS A 52 -4.38 -6.64 10.52
C HIS A 52 -5.58 -6.40 11.45
N SER A 53 -6.20 -5.21 11.44
CA SER A 53 -7.30 -4.90 12.36
C SER A 53 -8.61 -5.60 11.98
N ARG A 54 -8.77 -6.03 10.72
CA ARG A 54 -9.95 -6.70 10.23
C ARG A 54 -9.61 -7.93 9.39
N ARG A 55 -10.26 -9.05 9.73
CA ARG A 55 -10.25 -10.25 8.89
C ARG A 55 -11.21 -10.03 7.73
N VAL A 56 -10.72 -10.20 6.50
CA VAL A 56 -11.56 -10.22 5.30
C VAL A 56 -11.29 -11.51 4.55
N ARG A 57 -12.34 -12.25 4.20
CA ARG A 57 -12.24 -13.55 3.54
C ARG A 57 -12.37 -13.40 2.03
N LEU A 58 -11.74 -14.31 1.28
CA LEU A 58 -12.02 -14.45 -0.14
C LEU A 58 -13.52 -14.67 -0.36
N GLY A 59 -14.10 -13.94 -1.30
CA GLY A 59 -15.54 -13.91 -1.56
C GLY A 59 -16.35 -12.95 -0.67
N THR A 60 -15.78 -12.33 0.35
CA THR A 60 -16.45 -11.23 1.07
C THR A 60 -16.74 -10.09 0.10
N CYS A 61 -17.96 -9.56 0.13
CA CYS A 61 -18.40 -8.53 -0.79
C CYS A 61 -18.24 -7.13 -0.21
N LEU A 62 -18.14 -6.14 -1.10
CA LEU A 62 -17.96 -4.74 -0.80
C LEU A 62 -18.93 -3.90 -1.64
N HIS A 63 -19.51 -2.88 -1.01
CA HIS A 63 -20.34 -1.87 -1.65
C HIS A 63 -19.50 -0.64 -1.99
N SER A 64 -19.23 -0.42 -3.28
CA SER A 64 -18.45 0.74 -3.71
C SER A 64 -19.16 2.08 -3.41
N SER A 65 -20.49 2.06 -3.34
CA SER A 65 -21.32 3.21 -2.92
C SER A 65 -21.12 3.59 -1.46
N ARG A 66 -20.50 2.72 -0.64
CA ARG A 66 -20.25 2.91 0.78
C ARG A 66 -18.78 3.16 1.13
N LEU A 67 -17.92 3.39 0.13
CA LEU A 67 -16.47 3.62 0.33
C LEU A 67 -16.17 4.77 1.30
N ASP A 68 -17.07 5.75 1.42
CA ASP A 68 -16.95 6.90 2.32
C ASP A 68 -17.43 6.62 3.75
N THR A 69 -17.85 5.40 4.05
CA THR A 69 -18.31 4.99 5.38
C THR A 69 -17.21 4.23 6.13
N GLU A 70 -17.37 4.06 7.44
CA GLU A 70 -16.47 3.23 8.25
C GLU A 70 -16.51 1.74 7.85
N ASN A 71 -17.58 1.30 7.19
CA ASN A 71 -17.80 -0.10 6.87
C ASN A 71 -18.47 -0.31 5.50
N PRO A 72 -17.69 -0.41 4.41
CA PRO A 72 -18.23 -0.69 3.08
C PRO A 72 -18.52 -2.18 2.84
N TRP A 73 -18.18 -3.06 3.78
CA TRP A 73 -18.24 -4.51 3.59
C TRP A 73 -19.65 -5.05 3.82
N GLU A 74 -20.04 -6.05 3.03
CA GLU A 74 -21.28 -6.80 3.28
C GLU A 74 -21.04 -7.84 4.38
N GLU A 75 -21.73 -7.68 5.50
CA GLU A 75 -21.58 -8.53 6.69
C GLU A 75 -22.61 -9.66 6.76
N LYS A 76 -23.68 -9.58 5.96
CA LYS A 76 -24.64 -10.67 5.82
C LYS A 76 -24.08 -11.77 4.93
N GLN A 77 -24.91 -12.76 4.64
CA GLN A 77 -24.57 -13.83 3.72
C GLN A 77 -24.33 -13.25 2.31
N GLY A 78 -23.12 -13.50 1.77
CA GLY A 78 -22.77 -13.10 0.42
C GLY A 78 -23.52 -13.89 -0.66
N PRO A 79 -23.39 -13.49 -1.94
CA PRO A 79 -24.12 -14.08 -3.06
C PRO A 79 -23.53 -15.43 -3.51
N PHE A 80 -22.51 -15.93 -2.81
CA PHE A 80 -21.72 -17.09 -3.23
C PHE A 80 -22.03 -18.33 -2.41
N LEU A 81 -22.03 -19.49 -3.07
CA LEU A 81 -22.07 -20.77 -2.39
C LEU A 81 -20.86 -20.88 -1.45
N ALA A 82 -21.13 -21.23 -0.20
CA ALA A 82 -20.09 -21.34 0.82
C ALA A 82 -18.98 -22.30 0.39
N VAL A 83 -17.75 -21.80 0.40
CA VAL A 83 -16.56 -22.66 0.28
C VAL A 83 -16.48 -23.48 1.55
N ASN A 84 -16.35 -24.81 1.42
CA ASN A 84 -16.18 -25.66 2.60
C ASN A 84 -14.90 -25.24 3.35
N PRO A 85 -15.02 -24.77 4.60
CA PRO A 85 -13.91 -24.16 5.32
C PRO A 85 -12.76 -25.13 5.61
N HIS A 86 -13.06 -26.42 5.70
CA HIS A 86 -12.09 -27.46 6.06
C HIS A 86 -11.56 -28.25 4.85
N ARG A 87 -12.01 -27.94 3.63
CA ARG A 87 -11.56 -28.65 2.43
C ARG A 87 -10.62 -27.78 1.59
N PRO A 88 -9.30 -28.05 1.57
CA PRO A 88 -8.41 -27.43 0.58
C PRO A 88 -8.86 -27.88 -0.81
N GLY A 89 -9.03 -26.93 -1.73
CA GLY A 89 -9.54 -27.27 -3.07
C GLY A 89 -9.92 -26.09 -3.94
N ASN A 90 -10.28 -24.96 -3.33
CA ASN A 90 -10.78 -23.80 -4.08
C ASN A 90 -9.88 -22.56 -3.97
N ILE A 91 -8.81 -22.61 -3.18
CA ILE A 91 -7.89 -21.50 -2.97
C ILE A 91 -6.49 -22.00 -3.26
N VAL A 92 -5.70 -21.24 -4.03
CA VAL A 92 -4.35 -21.60 -4.43
C VAL A 92 -3.39 -20.45 -4.11
N LEU A 93 -2.20 -20.80 -3.62
CA LEU A 93 -1.06 -19.89 -3.56
C LEU A 93 -0.30 -19.95 -4.89
N ARG A 94 -0.14 -18.79 -5.53
CA ARG A 94 0.73 -18.61 -6.69
C ARG A 94 1.87 -17.68 -6.32
N ARG A 95 3.10 -18.15 -6.37
CA ARG A 95 4.27 -17.29 -6.19
C ARG A 95 4.60 -16.58 -7.50
N ASP A 96 5.02 -15.33 -7.36
CA ASP A 96 5.57 -14.60 -8.50
C ASP A 96 6.90 -15.25 -8.92
N LEU A 97 7.23 -15.15 -10.22
CA LEU A 97 8.51 -15.62 -10.76
C LEU A 97 9.64 -14.72 -10.25
N GLY A 98 10.07 -14.97 -9.01
CA GLY A 98 10.97 -14.12 -8.26
C GLY A 98 10.21 -13.08 -7.42
N PRO A 99 10.74 -12.71 -6.24
CA PRO A 99 10.14 -11.65 -5.45
C PRO A 99 10.21 -10.31 -6.18
N VAL A 100 9.09 -9.59 -6.26
CA VAL A 100 9.11 -8.18 -6.67
C VAL A 100 9.48 -7.36 -5.44
N ALA A 101 10.75 -6.98 -5.37
CA ALA A 101 11.31 -6.20 -4.28
C ALA A 101 11.59 -4.76 -4.73
N SER A 102 11.33 -3.79 -3.85
CA SER A 102 11.82 -2.43 -4.02
C SER A 102 12.39 -1.92 -2.71
N PHE A 103 13.49 -1.19 -2.79
CA PHE A 103 14.09 -0.48 -1.67
C PHE A 103 14.39 0.94 -2.13
N GLN A 104 14.01 1.92 -1.33
CA GLN A 104 14.28 3.32 -1.63
C GLN A 104 14.67 4.07 -0.36
N SER A 105 15.72 4.87 -0.48
CA SER A 105 16.11 5.87 0.50
C SER A 105 16.02 7.24 -0.15
N THR A 106 15.39 8.20 0.53
CA THR A 106 15.15 9.55 0.02
C THR A 106 15.49 10.57 1.11
N GLU A 107 16.22 11.61 0.75
CA GLU A 107 16.50 12.76 1.61
C GLU A 107 16.03 14.06 0.94
N THR A 108 15.33 14.91 1.68
CA THR A 108 14.90 16.24 1.22
C THR A 108 15.19 17.27 2.31
N SER A 109 15.47 18.51 1.89
CA SER A 109 15.73 19.66 2.79
C SER A 109 14.73 20.80 2.57
N SER A 110 13.52 20.43 2.14
CA SER A 110 12.40 21.36 2.00
C SER A 110 11.15 20.81 2.68
N GLY A 111 10.48 21.68 3.45
CA GLY A 111 9.17 21.41 4.03
C GLY A 111 8.11 21.03 2.99
N SER A 112 8.25 21.51 1.75
CA SER A 112 7.32 21.22 0.64
C SER A 112 7.46 19.83 0.02
N ASN A 113 8.55 19.11 0.28
CA ASN A 113 8.89 17.86 -0.43
C ASN A 113 8.43 16.61 0.32
N THR A 114 7.21 16.62 0.84
CA THR A 114 6.65 15.51 1.63
C THR A 114 6.29 14.29 0.77
N ASN A 115 6.01 14.50 -0.52
CA ASN A 115 5.54 13.45 -1.43
C ASN A 115 6.55 12.32 -1.65
N ASP A 116 7.85 12.64 -1.61
CA ASP A 116 8.91 11.65 -1.88
C ASP A 116 9.12 10.68 -0.70
N HIS A 117 8.44 10.92 0.42
CA HIS A 117 8.52 10.15 1.67
C HIS A 117 7.28 9.30 1.97
N LEU A 118 6.25 9.34 1.10
CA LEU A 118 5.04 8.51 1.21
C LEU A 118 5.35 7.02 0.96
N SER A 119 4.48 6.14 1.43
CA SER A 119 4.59 4.71 1.22
C SER A 119 4.26 4.31 -0.23
N VAL A 120 4.85 3.21 -0.73
CA VAL A 120 4.62 2.72 -2.10
C VAL A 120 3.19 2.18 -2.24
N GLY A 121 2.51 2.57 -3.33
CA GLY A 121 1.19 2.04 -3.70
C GLY A 121 0.02 2.66 -2.92
N PHE A 122 0.29 3.46 -1.88
CA PHE A 122 -0.75 4.06 -1.06
C PHE A 122 -1.35 5.34 -1.66
N GLY A 123 -0.89 5.80 -2.84
CA GLY A 123 -1.65 6.77 -3.62
C GLY A 123 -3.09 6.32 -3.83
N VAL A 124 -3.35 5.02 -3.92
CA VAL A 124 -4.68 4.41 -4.04
C VAL A 124 -5.26 4.16 -2.63
N GLY A 125 -6.37 4.81 -2.30
CA GLY A 125 -7.13 4.58 -1.06
C GLY A 125 -6.82 5.52 0.12
N VAL A 126 -5.89 6.48 -0.01
CA VAL A 126 -5.78 7.61 0.94
C VAL A 126 -7.15 8.27 1.07
N GLY A 127 -7.58 8.56 2.29
CA GLY A 127 -8.85 9.25 2.54
C GLY A 127 -10.09 8.36 2.57
N LEU A 128 -9.95 7.05 2.37
CA LEU A 128 -11.01 6.07 2.66
C LEU A 128 -11.02 5.74 4.16
N PRO A 129 -12.09 6.05 4.92
CA PRO A 129 -12.11 5.86 6.38
C PRO A 129 -11.79 4.42 6.80
N PHE A 130 -12.36 3.44 6.10
CA PHE A 130 -12.15 2.03 6.43
C PHE A 130 -10.75 1.50 6.11
N VAL A 131 -10.00 2.13 5.19
CA VAL A 131 -8.62 1.73 4.86
C VAL A 131 -7.64 2.27 5.88
N ALA A 132 -7.83 3.50 6.34
CA ALA A 132 -7.02 4.12 7.38
C ALA A 132 -7.01 3.28 8.67
N HIS A 133 -8.17 2.76 9.08
CA HIS A 133 -8.27 1.89 10.26
C HIS A 133 -7.70 0.48 10.08
N VAL A 134 -7.39 0.07 8.85
CA VAL A 134 -7.01 -1.31 8.53
C VAL A 134 -5.56 -1.43 8.11
N SER A 135 -4.94 -0.39 7.55
CA SER A 135 -3.56 -0.42 7.09
C SER A 135 -2.63 0.50 7.89
N VAL A 136 -1.54 -0.05 8.42
CA VAL A 136 -0.45 0.73 9.07
C VAL A 136 0.21 1.74 8.14
N LYS A 137 0.11 1.53 6.82
CA LYS A 137 0.61 2.45 5.80
C LYS A 137 -0.22 3.73 5.76
N GLY A 138 -1.51 3.64 6.07
CA GLY A 138 -2.40 4.79 6.09
C GLY A 138 -2.14 5.75 7.23
N ASP A 139 -1.90 5.22 8.44
CA ASP A 139 -1.48 6.04 9.58
C ASP A 139 -0.16 6.76 9.28
N TYR A 140 0.84 6.01 8.78
CA TYR A 140 2.14 6.59 8.41
C TYR A 140 2.00 7.69 7.34
N ASP A 141 1.29 7.44 6.24
CA ASP A 141 1.16 8.44 5.18
C ASP A 141 0.37 9.67 5.64
N GLN A 142 -0.66 9.47 6.46
CA GLN A 142 -1.38 10.58 7.07
C GLN A 142 -0.47 11.44 7.95
N ASP A 143 0.43 10.81 8.71
CA ASP A 143 1.38 11.50 9.58
C ASP A 143 2.50 12.21 8.80
N VAL A 144 3.05 11.55 7.78
CA VAL A 144 4.00 12.15 6.83
C VAL A 144 3.38 13.37 6.18
N MET A 145 2.14 13.29 5.70
CA MET A 145 1.43 14.42 5.08
C MET A 145 1.20 15.60 6.04
N LYS A 146 1.03 15.36 7.34
CA LYS A 146 0.88 16.41 8.36
C LYS A 146 2.22 17.03 8.76
N ASN A 147 3.34 16.39 8.44
CA ASN A 147 4.67 16.85 8.82
C ASN A 147 5.10 18.07 7.97
N GLN A 148 5.47 19.16 8.66
CA GLN A 148 5.91 20.43 8.06
C GLN A 148 7.41 20.70 8.29
N ASP A 149 8.15 19.71 8.80
CA ASP A 149 9.57 19.85 9.12
C ASP A 149 10.38 20.04 7.82
N ALA A 150 11.45 20.84 7.89
CA ALA A 150 12.19 21.26 6.71
C ALA A 150 13.07 20.13 6.16
N ASP A 151 13.79 19.45 7.06
CA ASP A 151 14.68 18.35 6.71
C ASP A 151 13.96 17.02 6.95
N LYS A 152 14.02 16.13 5.96
CA LYS A 152 13.33 14.84 5.97
C LYS A 152 14.21 13.77 5.33
N THR A 153 14.37 12.64 6.03
CA THR A 153 15.07 11.45 5.54
C THR A 153 14.15 10.26 5.72
N SER A 154 13.82 9.57 4.63
CA SER A 154 12.99 8.36 4.67
C SER A 154 13.67 7.17 4.05
N MET A 155 13.35 5.99 4.57
CA MET A 155 13.70 4.71 3.97
C MET A 155 12.46 3.84 3.87
N ARG A 156 12.30 3.12 2.77
CA ARG A 156 11.19 2.20 2.54
C ARG A 156 11.66 0.94 1.84
N ALA A 157 11.07 -0.19 2.23
CA ALA A 157 11.24 -1.47 1.58
C ALA A 157 9.87 -2.09 1.35
N THR A 158 9.66 -2.63 0.16
CA THR A 158 8.48 -3.41 -0.19
C THR A 158 8.90 -4.73 -0.82
N LEU A 159 8.22 -5.79 -0.45
CA LEU A 159 8.44 -7.11 -1.02
C LEU A 159 7.09 -7.74 -1.34
N ARG A 160 6.92 -8.22 -2.57
CA ARG A 160 5.78 -9.06 -2.97
C ARG A 160 6.31 -10.45 -3.30
N MET A 161 5.61 -11.47 -2.82
CA MET A 161 6.05 -12.87 -2.90
C MET A 161 5.05 -13.78 -3.60
N GLY A 162 3.84 -13.29 -3.89
CA GLY A 162 2.83 -14.07 -4.57
C GLY A 162 1.41 -13.67 -4.18
N THR A 163 0.46 -14.33 -4.83
CA THR A 163 -0.97 -14.09 -4.70
C THR A 163 -1.66 -15.34 -4.16
N VAL A 164 -2.63 -15.14 -3.26
CA VAL A 164 -3.58 -16.19 -2.87
C VAL A 164 -4.92 -15.88 -3.50
N GLU A 165 -5.42 -16.77 -4.35
CA GLU A 165 -6.65 -16.53 -5.11
C GLU A 165 -7.53 -17.76 -5.18
N LEU A 166 -8.80 -17.56 -5.57
CA LEU A 166 -9.69 -18.68 -5.85
C LEU A 166 -9.26 -19.39 -7.15
N THR A 167 -9.16 -20.72 -7.14
CA THR A 167 -8.81 -21.50 -8.35
C THR A 167 -9.85 -21.38 -9.45
N ARG A 168 -11.09 -21.07 -9.08
CA ARG A 168 -12.22 -20.81 -9.98
C ARG A 168 -13.03 -19.65 -9.43
N PRO A 169 -13.69 -18.86 -10.29
CA PRO A 169 -14.65 -17.86 -9.84
C PRO A 169 -15.68 -18.47 -8.89
N PRO A 170 -16.08 -17.76 -7.82
CA PRO A 170 -17.08 -18.27 -6.88
C PRO A 170 -18.43 -18.41 -7.60
N ARG A 171 -19.17 -19.46 -7.23
CA ARG A 171 -20.49 -19.76 -7.80
C ARG A 171 -21.59 -19.04 -7.02
N LEU A 172 -22.63 -18.61 -7.73
CA LEU A 172 -23.77 -17.92 -7.15
C LEU A 172 -24.72 -18.88 -6.39
N THR A 173 -25.39 -18.35 -5.38
CA THR A 173 -26.56 -19.01 -4.76
C THR A 173 -27.81 -18.83 -5.63
N ASN A 174 -28.83 -19.66 -5.40
CA ASN A 174 -30.10 -19.54 -6.13
C ASN A 174 -30.79 -18.20 -5.86
N GLU A 175 -30.65 -17.65 -4.65
CA GLU A 175 -31.18 -16.35 -4.26
C GLU A 175 -30.50 -15.23 -5.04
N ALA A 176 -29.18 -15.28 -5.19
CA ALA A 176 -28.44 -14.31 -5.99
C ALA A 176 -28.83 -14.39 -7.49
N ILE A 177 -29.00 -15.60 -8.03
CA ILE A 177 -29.51 -15.80 -9.40
C ILE A 177 -30.92 -15.22 -9.55
N THR A 178 -31.79 -15.41 -8.54
CA THR A 178 -33.15 -14.87 -8.55
C THR A 178 -33.15 -13.34 -8.50
N ALA A 179 -32.27 -12.73 -7.70
CA ALA A 179 -32.10 -11.28 -7.67
C ALA A 179 -31.73 -10.72 -9.05
N ILE A 180 -30.82 -11.38 -9.77
CA ILE A 180 -30.45 -11.01 -11.15
C ILE A 180 -31.65 -11.13 -12.09
N LYS A 181 -32.35 -12.27 -12.09
CA LYS A 181 -33.46 -12.54 -13.03
C LYS A 181 -34.71 -11.69 -12.81
N CYS A 182 -34.97 -11.26 -11.57
CA CYS A 182 -36.18 -10.51 -11.24
C CYS A 182 -35.95 -9.01 -11.14
N GLY A 183 -34.76 -8.58 -10.72
CA GLY A 183 -34.43 -7.17 -10.47
C GLY A 183 -33.23 -6.66 -11.26
N GLY A 184 -32.66 -7.49 -12.14
CA GLY A 184 -31.45 -7.18 -12.88
C GLY A 184 -30.20 -7.18 -12.00
N ILE A 185 -29.06 -6.82 -12.61
CA ILE A 185 -27.78 -6.72 -11.91
C ILE A 185 -27.80 -5.69 -10.77
N ALA A 186 -28.60 -4.62 -10.91
CA ALA A 186 -28.70 -3.57 -9.90
C ALA A 186 -29.25 -4.11 -8.57
N ALA A 187 -30.27 -4.99 -8.61
CA ALA A 187 -30.82 -5.60 -7.40
C ALA A 187 -29.80 -6.51 -6.69
N MET A 188 -29.00 -7.25 -7.47
CA MET A 188 -27.92 -8.07 -6.91
C MET A 188 -26.83 -7.19 -6.27
N GLU A 189 -26.36 -6.17 -6.98
CA GLU A 189 -25.33 -5.24 -6.51
C GLU A 189 -25.80 -4.47 -5.25
N GLU A 190 -27.08 -4.07 -5.19
CA GLU A 190 -27.67 -3.42 -4.01
C GLU A 190 -27.76 -4.36 -2.81
N GLN A 191 -28.14 -5.62 -3.04
CA GLN A 191 -28.33 -6.59 -1.96
C GLN A 191 -27.01 -7.13 -1.40
N TYR A 192 -26.03 -7.39 -2.26
CA TYR A 192 -24.83 -8.15 -1.91
C TYR A 192 -23.54 -7.35 -2.01
N GLY A 193 -23.55 -6.20 -2.70
CA GLY A 193 -22.36 -5.45 -3.06
C GLY A 193 -21.94 -5.68 -4.50
N ASP A 194 -21.21 -4.72 -5.06
CA ASP A 194 -20.78 -4.71 -6.47
C ASP A 194 -19.35 -5.20 -6.67
N TYR A 195 -18.59 -5.40 -5.58
CA TYR A 195 -17.26 -5.98 -5.57
C TYR A 195 -17.16 -7.18 -4.64
N TYR A 196 -16.19 -8.06 -4.88
CA TYR A 196 -15.82 -9.12 -3.96
C TYR A 196 -14.31 -9.29 -3.86
N VAL A 197 -13.81 -9.76 -2.70
CA VAL A 197 -12.40 -10.09 -2.52
C VAL A 197 -12.07 -11.32 -3.36
N ALA A 198 -11.32 -11.11 -4.43
CA ALA A 198 -10.93 -12.15 -5.37
C ALA A 198 -9.57 -12.77 -5.01
N ALA A 199 -8.67 -11.97 -4.44
CA ALA A 199 -7.33 -12.43 -4.08
C ALA A 199 -6.72 -11.61 -2.94
N TYR A 200 -5.70 -12.19 -2.31
CA TYR A 200 -4.75 -11.51 -1.43
C TYR A 200 -3.42 -11.39 -2.15
N GLN A 201 -2.77 -10.24 -2.00
CA GLN A 201 -1.35 -10.10 -2.33
C GLN A 201 -0.52 -10.31 -1.07
N LEU A 202 0.43 -11.24 -1.17
CA LEU A 202 1.33 -11.63 -0.10
C LEU A 202 2.65 -10.87 -0.21
N GLY A 203 3.16 -10.42 0.93
CA GLY A 203 4.35 -9.62 0.97
C GLY A 203 4.67 -9.06 2.35
N GLY A 204 5.50 -8.03 2.35
CA GLY A 204 5.72 -7.17 3.50
C GLY A 204 6.08 -5.78 3.03
N ASP A 205 5.69 -4.77 3.79
CA ASP A 205 6.11 -3.38 3.62
C ASP A 205 6.63 -2.84 4.95
N SER A 206 7.71 -2.07 4.88
CA SER A 206 8.32 -1.43 6.04
C SER A 206 8.89 -0.09 5.63
N GLY A 207 8.78 0.91 6.49
CA GLY A 207 9.32 2.22 6.19
C GLY A 207 9.46 3.10 7.42
N MET A 208 10.26 4.15 7.25
CA MET A 208 10.51 5.18 8.24
C MET A 208 10.70 6.54 7.57
N LEU A 209 10.33 7.59 8.31
CA LEU A 209 10.68 8.97 8.06
C LEU A 209 11.25 9.54 9.35
N ILE A 210 12.46 10.09 9.30
CA ILE A 210 12.98 11.01 10.32
C ILE A 210 12.91 12.42 9.73
N SER A 211 12.49 13.38 10.54
CA SER A 211 12.38 14.76 10.14
C SER A 211 12.81 15.72 11.25
N SER A 212 13.23 16.91 10.86
CA SER A 212 13.76 17.92 11.78
C SER A 212 13.24 19.33 11.49
N SER A 213 12.93 20.07 12.56
CA SER A 213 12.41 21.44 12.50
C SER A 213 13.48 22.53 12.24
N SER A 214 14.76 22.16 12.08
CA SER A 214 15.87 23.08 11.85
C SER A 214 15.98 23.51 10.37
N HIS A 215 16.43 24.75 10.12
CA HIS A 215 16.75 25.28 8.78
C HIS A 215 18.26 25.48 8.54
N ARG A 216 19.14 24.98 9.41
CA ARG A 216 20.58 25.25 9.33
C ARG A 216 21.32 24.06 8.70
N GLU A 217 21.89 24.29 7.51
CA GLU A 217 22.75 23.34 6.78
C GLU A 217 23.89 22.74 7.63
N ALA A 218 24.38 23.46 8.66
CA ALA A 218 25.41 22.95 9.57
C ALA A 218 24.94 21.82 10.51
N GLN A 219 23.63 21.63 10.68
CA GLN A 219 23.07 20.49 11.42
C GLN A 219 22.74 19.30 10.50
N LYS A 220 22.83 19.50 9.18
CA LYS A 220 22.58 18.50 8.14
C LYS A 220 23.56 17.33 8.22
N GLU A 221 24.78 17.57 8.73
CA GLU A 221 25.79 16.52 8.98
C GLU A 221 25.38 15.51 10.07
N VAL A 222 24.33 15.78 10.85
CA VAL A 222 24.04 15.04 12.09
C VAL A 222 22.79 14.12 12.01
N TYR A 223 22.07 14.08 10.89
CA TYR A 223 20.81 13.31 10.78
C TYR A 223 20.87 12.14 9.79
N GLY A 224 22.05 11.80 9.28
CA GLY A 224 22.23 10.73 8.32
C GLY A 224 21.89 9.36 8.91
N VAL A 225 20.69 8.85 8.63
CA VAL A 225 20.36 7.43 8.83
C VAL A 225 21.00 6.64 7.70
N THR A 226 22.23 6.26 7.93
CA THR A 226 22.99 5.38 7.07
C THR A 226 22.73 3.92 7.38
N VAL A 227 22.32 3.19 6.35
CA VAL A 227 21.90 1.81 6.45
C VAL A 227 22.77 0.98 5.52
N LYS A 228 23.54 0.04 6.09
CA LYS A 228 24.27 -0.98 5.32
C LYS A 228 23.29 -2.11 4.97
N THR A 229 22.97 -2.29 3.69
CA THR A 229 22.20 -3.44 3.24
C THR A 229 23.07 -4.38 2.42
N GLU A 230 23.21 -5.61 2.90
CA GLU A 230 23.50 -6.78 2.06
C GLU A 230 22.30 -7.71 2.24
N ALA A 231 21.35 -7.71 1.31
CA ALA A 231 20.47 -8.87 1.07
C ALA A 231 19.51 -8.62 -0.12
N LEU A 232 19.90 -9.09 -1.31
CA LEU A 232 19.26 -10.19 -2.08
C LEU A 232 19.63 -10.06 -3.57
N PHE A 233 20.51 -10.93 -4.05
CA PHE A 233 20.79 -11.22 -5.48
C PHE A 233 21.29 -10.09 -6.40
N TRP A 234 21.53 -8.89 -5.90
CA TRP A 234 22.28 -7.83 -6.59
C TRP A 234 23.42 -7.30 -5.73
N GLU A 235 24.62 -7.28 -6.31
CA GLU A 235 25.79 -6.59 -5.80
C GLU A 235 25.69 -5.11 -6.21
N GLU A 236 25.03 -4.30 -5.40
CA GLU A 236 25.41 -2.89 -5.32
C GLU A 236 25.27 -2.42 -3.87
N SER A 237 26.43 -2.19 -3.27
CA SER A 237 26.58 -1.70 -1.91
C SER A 237 26.63 -0.17 -1.96
N VAL A 238 25.54 0.48 -1.58
CA VAL A 238 25.57 1.94 -1.35
C VAL A 238 26.14 2.19 0.04
N HIS A 239 27.33 2.78 0.06
CA HIS A 239 28.01 3.20 1.27
C HIS A 239 27.52 4.60 1.67
N THR A 240 27.11 4.75 2.92
CA THR A 240 27.03 6.05 3.59
C THR A 240 27.47 5.82 5.05
N GLU A 241 27.63 6.85 5.88
CA GLU A 241 28.07 6.76 7.28
C GLU A 241 27.04 7.45 8.22
N MET A 242 26.78 6.91 9.43
CA MET A 242 25.87 7.52 10.42
C MET A 242 26.69 8.34 11.43
N GLN A 243 26.45 9.64 11.55
CA GLN A 243 27.00 10.44 12.64
C GLN A 243 25.89 11.29 13.27
N PHE A 244 25.56 11.03 14.54
CA PHE A 244 24.57 11.77 15.33
C PHE A 244 25.24 12.58 16.46
N GLU A 245 26.43 13.13 16.21
CA GLU A 245 27.28 13.62 17.30
C GLU A 245 26.95 15.03 17.83
N THR A 246 26.03 15.79 17.24
CA THR A 246 25.69 17.13 17.78
C THR A 246 24.22 17.52 17.62
N PHE A 247 23.33 16.92 18.43
CA PHE A 247 21.99 17.46 18.59
C PHE A 247 22.03 18.68 19.51
N SER A 248 21.87 19.88 18.96
CA SER A 248 21.91 21.12 19.73
C SER A 248 20.57 21.46 20.40
N SER A 249 20.62 22.17 21.51
CA SER A 249 19.46 22.88 22.10
C SER A 249 18.66 23.66 21.04
N GLY A 250 17.34 23.47 20.99
CA GLY A 250 16.42 24.21 20.11
C GLY A 250 15.95 23.48 18.85
N CYS A 251 16.42 22.26 18.60
CA CYS A 251 15.98 21.44 17.47
C CYS A 251 14.94 20.39 17.91
N ALA A 252 13.95 20.09 17.07
CA ALA A 252 13.01 18.99 17.25
C ALA A 252 13.26 17.91 16.20
N LEU A 253 13.19 16.65 16.63
CA LEU A 253 13.23 15.47 15.77
C LEU A 253 11.89 14.75 15.86
N THR A 254 11.41 14.28 14.71
CA THR A 254 10.22 13.45 14.63
C THR A 254 10.53 12.20 13.83
N LEU A 255 10.21 11.04 14.39
CA LEU A 255 10.26 9.74 13.73
C LEU A 255 8.83 9.25 13.48
N TYR A 256 8.55 8.93 12.23
CA TYR A 256 7.41 8.12 11.82
C TYR A 256 7.92 6.80 11.25
N GLY A 257 7.20 5.71 11.46
CA GLY A 257 7.52 4.45 10.81
C GLY A 257 6.36 3.46 10.83
N TYR A 258 6.45 2.46 9.98
CA TYR A 258 5.49 1.36 9.92
C TYR A 258 6.17 0.05 9.51
N ASP A 259 5.57 -1.07 9.91
CA ASP A 259 5.98 -2.41 9.51
C ASP A 259 4.75 -3.33 9.46
N THR A 260 4.45 -3.86 8.28
CA THR A 260 3.23 -4.68 8.08
C THR A 260 3.35 -6.07 8.71
N LEU A 261 4.55 -6.64 8.77
CA LEU A 261 4.78 -7.98 9.34
C LEU A 261 4.60 -7.97 10.86
N ASP A 262 5.16 -6.98 11.54
CA ASP A 262 5.06 -6.84 13.00
C ASP A 262 3.82 -6.07 13.44
N ARG A 263 3.07 -5.51 12.48
CA ARG A 263 1.79 -4.82 12.74
C ARG A 263 1.97 -3.62 13.65
N LYS A 264 3.02 -2.84 13.37
CA LYS A 264 3.49 -1.78 14.25
C LYS A 264 3.68 -0.49 13.47
N THR A 265 3.22 0.59 14.09
CA THR A 265 3.55 1.96 13.72
C THR A 265 4.40 2.59 14.82
N TRP A 266 5.19 3.59 14.46
CA TRP A 266 5.97 4.39 15.38
C TRP A 266 5.68 5.84 15.11
N GLU A 267 5.37 6.58 16.17
CA GLU A 267 5.37 8.03 16.20
C GLU A 267 6.16 8.44 17.44
N GLN A 268 7.31 9.08 17.26
CA GLN A 268 8.12 9.57 18.36
C GLN A 268 8.64 10.97 18.05
N ARG A 269 8.70 11.81 19.09
CA ARG A 269 9.23 13.16 19.01
C ARG A 269 10.27 13.38 20.11
N ALA A 270 11.36 14.06 19.77
CA ALA A 270 12.37 14.48 20.71
C ALA A 270 12.70 15.96 20.50
N GLN A 271 12.96 16.70 21.58
CA GLN A 271 13.38 18.10 21.53
C GLN A 271 14.66 18.29 22.34
N GLY A 272 15.66 18.91 21.73
CA GLY A 272 16.98 19.12 22.34
C GLY A 272 17.72 17.84 22.74
N ALA A 273 18.98 17.99 23.18
CA ALA A 273 19.79 16.86 23.63
C ALA A 273 19.21 16.20 24.89
N GLY A 274 19.29 14.86 24.98
CA GLY A 274 18.91 14.13 26.18
C GLY A 274 18.39 12.71 25.91
N GLN A 275 17.80 12.12 26.94
CA GLN A 275 17.31 10.74 26.91
C GLN A 275 16.26 10.50 25.81
N ALA A 276 15.35 11.46 25.58
CA ALA A 276 14.34 11.36 24.53
C ALA A 276 14.95 11.27 23.12
N ALA A 277 16.02 12.03 22.85
CA ALA A 277 16.73 11.96 21.57
C ALA A 277 17.49 10.62 21.42
N ALA A 278 18.08 10.12 22.51
CA ALA A 278 18.74 8.82 22.52
C ALA A 278 17.75 7.66 22.30
N ASP A 279 16.55 7.74 22.86
CA ASP A 279 15.51 6.72 22.70
C ASP A 279 14.88 6.78 21.29
N LEU A 280 14.68 7.98 20.74
CA LEU A 280 14.29 8.16 19.34
C LEU A 280 15.32 7.54 18.40
N TYR A 281 16.61 7.78 18.67
CA TYR A 281 17.70 7.19 17.89
C TYR A 281 17.69 5.67 17.93
N ARG A 282 17.60 5.05 19.12
CA ARG A 282 17.49 3.59 19.25
C ARG A 282 16.28 3.04 18.51
N THR A 283 15.14 3.73 18.62
CA THR A 283 13.93 3.34 17.90
C THR A 283 14.14 3.42 16.39
N SER A 284 14.78 4.49 15.89
CA SER A 284 15.06 4.63 14.47
C SER A 284 15.97 3.53 13.93
N GLN A 285 16.96 3.09 14.71
CA GLN A 285 17.82 1.96 14.34
C GLN A 285 17.04 0.64 14.28
N ASP A 286 16.13 0.41 15.22
CA ASP A 286 15.25 -0.77 15.22
C ASP A 286 14.35 -0.78 13.98
N VAL A 287 13.69 0.33 13.67
CA VAL A 287 12.84 0.43 12.46
C VAL A 287 13.67 0.27 11.20
N ALA A 288 14.84 0.92 11.13
CA ALA A 288 15.74 0.78 10.00
C ALA A 288 16.17 -0.67 9.76
N GLY A 289 16.54 -1.38 10.83
CA GLY A 289 16.88 -2.80 10.78
C GLY A 289 15.70 -3.65 10.29
N ARG A 290 14.48 -3.38 10.77
CA ARG A 290 13.27 -4.08 10.29
C ARG A 290 13.03 -3.89 8.80
N THR A 291 13.24 -2.68 8.29
CA THR A 291 13.10 -2.35 6.86
C THR A 291 14.16 -3.04 6.01
N GLN A 292 15.41 -3.07 6.46
CA GLN A 292 16.52 -3.75 5.77
C GLN A 292 16.33 -5.26 5.68
N PHE A 293 15.99 -5.89 6.81
CA PHE A 293 15.88 -7.34 6.90
C PHE A 293 14.47 -7.85 6.57
N LEU A 294 13.65 -7.04 5.89
CA LEU A 294 12.28 -7.37 5.51
C LEU A 294 12.20 -8.71 4.77
N GLY A 295 13.10 -8.94 3.81
CA GLY A 295 13.16 -10.19 3.06
C GLY A 295 13.42 -11.42 3.92
N ALA A 296 14.41 -11.37 4.80
CA ALA A 296 14.73 -12.46 5.71
C ALA A 296 13.59 -12.72 6.73
N ARG A 297 12.92 -11.65 7.17
CA ARG A 297 11.77 -11.74 8.07
C ARG A 297 10.55 -12.35 7.38
N LEU A 298 10.25 -11.94 6.15
CA LEU A 298 9.17 -12.53 5.36
C LEU A 298 9.45 -14.01 5.06
N ASP A 299 10.66 -14.34 4.61
CA ASP A 299 11.06 -15.72 4.34
C ASP A 299 10.92 -16.62 5.59
N ARG A 300 11.25 -16.11 6.77
CA ARG A 300 11.00 -16.82 8.03
C ARG A 300 9.53 -17.13 8.24
N VAL A 301 8.64 -16.13 8.09
CA VAL A 301 7.19 -16.34 8.26
C VAL A 301 6.66 -17.38 7.28
N VAL A 302 7.11 -17.31 6.03
CA VAL A 302 6.70 -18.24 4.96
C VAL A 302 7.18 -19.67 5.24
N LYS A 303 8.43 -19.84 5.69
CA LYS A 303 9.01 -21.14 6.07
C LYS A 303 8.29 -21.74 7.28
N GLU A 304 7.95 -20.93 8.29
CA GLU A 304 7.20 -21.39 9.45
C GLU A 304 5.79 -21.90 9.10
N MET A 305 5.21 -21.41 8.00
CA MET A 305 3.91 -21.85 7.52
C MET A 305 3.99 -23.02 6.52
N ASP A 306 5.18 -23.50 6.17
CA ASP A 306 5.47 -24.52 5.14
C ASP A 306 4.74 -24.28 3.80
N LEU A 307 4.57 -23.01 3.42
CA LEU A 307 3.89 -22.65 2.18
C LEU A 307 4.81 -22.87 0.98
N LYS A 308 4.26 -23.39 -0.12
CA LYS A 308 4.92 -23.64 -1.40
C LYS A 308 4.07 -23.14 -2.55
N ASP A 309 4.71 -22.88 -3.68
CA ASP A 309 3.99 -22.50 -4.89
C ASP A 309 3.06 -23.64 -5.34
N GLY A 310 1.83 -23.28 -5.72
CA GLY A 310 0.78 -24.23 -6.09
C GLY A 310 0.04 -24.87 -4.91
N ASP A 311 0.37 -24.52 -3.67
CA ASP A 311 -0.32 -25.08 -2.51
C ASP A 311 -1.81 -24.72 -2.50
N MET A 312 -2.63 -25.73 -2.18
CA MET A 312 -4.05 -25.57 -1.99
C MET A 312 -4.34 -25.19 -0.54
N LEU A 313 -4.87 -23.99 -0.33
CA LEU A 313 -5.08 -23.44 1.00
C LEU A 313 -6.51 -23.66 1.50
N SER A 314 -6.65 -23.86 2.81
CA SER A 314 -7.92 -23.76 3.52
C SER A 314 -8.23 -22.30 3.88
N LEU A 315 -9.47 -22.02 4.29
CA LEU A 315 -9.84 -20.70 4.82
C LEU A 315 -9.09 -20.38 6.12
N GLU A 316 -8.80 -21.39 6.94
CA GLU A 316 -8.03 -21.21 8.18
C GLU A 316 -6.58 -20.79 7.90
N GLN A 317 -5.95 -21.35 6.86
CA GLN A 317 -4.61 -20.93 6.43
C GLN A 317 -4.62 -19.49 5.88
N CYS A 318 -5.69 -19.09 5.20
CA CYS A 318 -5.88 -17.70 4.75
C CYS A 318 -6.08 -16.71 5.91
N ASP A 319 -6.88 -17.11 6.91
CA ASP A 319 -7.05 -16.34 8.14
C ASP A 319 -5.71 -16.18 8.88
N GLU A 320 -4.87 -17.23 8.89
CA GLU A 320 -3.52 -17.19 9.48
C GLU A 320 -2.56 -16.27 8.71
N LEU A 321 -2.56 -16.32 7.38
CA LEU A 321 -1.78 -15.39 6.53
C LEU A 321 -2.09 -13.93 6.85
N THR A 322 -3.39 -13.62 7.00
CA THR A 322 -3.85 -12.28 7.38
C THR A 322 -3.38 -11.92 8.80
N ARG A 323 -3.50 -12.86 9.75
CA ARG A 323 -3.10 -12.66 11.15
C ARG A 323 -1.60 -12.40 11.31
N ARG A 324 -0.77 -13.02 10.48
CA ARG A 324 0.69 -12.86 10.48
C ARG A 324 1.20 -11.62 9.72
N GLY A 325 0.30 -10.79 9.18
CA GLY A 325 0.69 -9.55 8.49
C GLY A 325 1.34 -9.76 7.12
N VAL A 326 1.19 -10.95 6.55
CA VAL A 326 1.74 -11.31 5.23
C VAL A 326 0.83 -10.81 4.10
N VAL A 327 -0.47 -10.65 4.36
CA VAL A 327 -1.40 -10.03 3.40
C VAL A 327 -1.21 -8.51 3.46
N VAL A 328 -0.61 -7.95 2.41
CA VAL A 328 -0.31 -6.52 2.31
C VAL A 328 -1.37 -5.75 1.51
N GLU A 329 -2.05 -6.43 0.59
CA GLU A 329 -3.13 -5.85 -0.23
C GLU A 329 -4.24 -6.88 -0.47
N VAL A 330 -5.46 -6.38 -0.66
CA VAL A 330 -6.63 -7.16 -1.10
C VAL A 330 -7.03 -6.73 -2.50
N VAL A 331 -7.27 -7.70 -3.37
CA VAL A 331 -7.69 -7.46 -4.75
C VAL A 331 -9.19 -7.70 -4.85
N LEU A 332 -9.92 -6.65 -5.16
CA LEU A 332 -11.35 -6.64 -5.39
C LEU A 332 -11.65 -6.75 -6.88
N ARG A 333 -12.61 -7.60 -7.24
CA ARG A 333 -13.12 -7.69 -8.60
C ARG A 333 -14.62 -7.35 -8.64
N PRO A 334 -15.11 -6.70 -9.70
CA PRO A 334 -16.53 -6.44 -9.85
C PRO A 334 -17.30 -7.75 -9.99
N VAL A 335 -18.41 -7.89 -9.26
CA VAL A 335 -19.29 -9.07 -9.32
C VAL A 335 -19.83 -9.28 -10.73
N ARG A 336 -20.12 -8.20 -11.46
CA ARG A 336 -20.58 -8.24 -12.86
C ARG A 336 -19.60 -8.88 -13.85
N MET A 337 -18.32 -9.01 -13.49
CA MET A 337 -17.34 -9.70 -14.33
C MET A 337 -17.38 -11.22 -14.17
N LEU A 338 -18.19 -11.74 -13.22
CA LEU A 338 -18.40 -13.17 -13.08
C LEU A 338 -19.17 -13.70 -14.28
N ARG A 339 -18.65 -14.77 -14.87
CA ARG A 339 -19.27 -15.42 -16.02
C ARG A 339 -20.73 -15.83 -15.77
N GLU A 340 -21.02 -16.38 -14.60
CA GLU A 340 -22.38 -16.80 -14.22
C GLU A 340 -23.35 -15.60 -14.12
N VAL A 341 -22.86 -14.43 -13.70
CA VAL A 341 -23.65 -13.19 -13.71
C VAL A 341 -23.93 -12.76 -15.14
N LEU A 342 -22.91 -12.74 -16.02
CA LEU A 342 -23.07 -12.38 -17.43
C LEU A 342 -24.05 -13.30 -18.16
N GLU A 343 -23.98 -14.61 -17.90
CA GLU A 343 -24.90 -15.60 -18.47
C GLU A 343 -26.36 -15.27 -18.08
N HIS A 344 -26.64 -15.04 -16.80
CA HIS A 344 -27.99 -14.71 -16.35
C HIS A 344 -28.48 -13.31 -16.75
N MET A 345 -27.57 -12.35 -16.95
CA MET A 345 -27.94 -11.03 -17.48
C MET A 345 -28.33 -11.05 -18.97
N LEU A 346 -27.82 -12.02 -19.75
CA LEU A 346 -28.11 -12.14 -21.17
C LEU A 346 -29.43 -12.89 -21.42
N ASP A 347 -29.71 -13.91 -20.62
CA ASP A 347 -30.95 -14.69 -20.71
C ASP A 347 -32.21 -13.81 -20.54
N ASP A 348 -32.13 -12.77 -19.70
CA ASP A 348 -33.22 -11.81 -19.45
C ASP A 348 -33.54 -10.89 -20.64
N LYS A 349 -32.62 -10.74 -21.62
CA LYS A 349 -32.85 -9.89 -22.80
C LYS A 349 -33.49 -10.64 -23.98
N THR A 350 -33.68 -11.95 -23.85
CA THR A 350 -34.18 -12.84 -24.90
C THR A 350 -35.62 -13.33 -24.67
N ASN A 351 -36.25 -12.94 -23.56
CA ASN A 351 -37.69 -13.04 -23.34
C ASN A 351 -38.31 -11.64 -23.31
#